data_AF-A0A2E0BRV5-F1
#
_entry.id   AF-A0A2E0BRV5-F1
#
_cell.length_a   1.000
_cell.length_b   1.000
_cell.length_c   1.000
_cell.angle_alpha   90.00
_cell.angle_beta   90.00
_cell.angle_gamma   90.00
#
_symmetry.space_group_name_H-M   'P 1'
#
loop_
_entity.id
_entity.type
_entity.pdbx_description
1 polymer ?
#
loop_
_entity_poly.entity_id
_entity_poly.type
_entity_poly.pdbx_seq_one_letter_code
_entity_poly.pdbx_strand_id
1 'polypeptide(L)'
;MYKKCFAQRIKGNEFLVHLWEDEGYSKIEWTNQAYIECDDSQSTHTGLNGESLKKVSNWKSDNTKLHFHDMTPYQKFLVEKYGTNDEPSTTQKELFFDIETEMGDALTEDYIKSAPKKVTSIAWYDKQVDQWAILILDPKSKMDRTRAKTKEIIPCKTEEELLAKFLEKFREIDPDILVGWNSDYFDIPYLYYRMCNVLGEDWARHLSPIGYVRETPWFKDQYVQIAGVESLDYMRLHKKFSWADEPSFKLDAIGEKYANIKKIEYDGNLDKLFEEDPLKFIQYNFRDVEILKKLDEKLEYLSLVKNLSHKGKHNYSEVYANTKTQDGAISAYLLSKNIIPPAKDRNPLSKKNYAGGYLFCPKAGIYNYVFDLDLTSLYPSIIMTVNIGKETMVGRIIDADDRNNRLGLNDLKTRDYAEELIVENNKRKQTKVNVGRLVRMIEENELSISANGVMFATNRESVLSTILKKWFDERVKYKNAMKKAYKSGDKELGAAFHMKQYTMKILLNSLYGATALGSFRYGNVILSEAITLSGQRIIQESALEANRVMNKEIKA
;
A
#
# COMPACT_ATOMS: atom_id res chain seq x y z
N MET A 1 8.84 6.46 -18.05
CA MET A 1 8.59 6.19 -16.60
C MET A 1 8.37 4.70 -16.36
N TYR A 2 8.65 4.18 -15.15
CA TYR A 2 8.53 2.74 -14.90
C TYR A 2 7.08 2.22 -14.87
N LYS A 3 6.91 1.01 -15.39
CA LYS A 3 5.68 0.22 -15.32
C LYS A 3 5.79 -0.83 -14.22
N LYS A 4 6.86 -1.62 -14.27
CA LYS A 4 7.21 -2.64 -13.29
C LYS A 4 8.71 -2.90 -13.24
N CYS A 5 9.19 -3.45 -12.12
CA CYS A 5 10.60 -3.74 -11.90
C CYS A 5 10.78 -5.08 -11.19
N PHE A 6 11.70 -5.90 -11.66
CA PHE A 6 12.07 -7.17 -11.03
C PHE A 6 13.59 -7.27 -10.90
N ALA A 7 14.08 -7.83 -9.80
CA ALA A 7 15.53 -7.93 -9.55
C ALA A 7 15.91 -9.37 -9.23
N GLN A 8 16.76 -9.96 -10.07
CA GLN A 8 17.35 -11.28 -9.88
C GLN A 8 18.76 -11.13 -9.32
N ARG A 9 19.09 -11.87 -8.24
CA ARG A 9 20.44 -11.83 -7.68
C ARG A 9 21.41 -12.59 -8.59
N ILE A 10 22.53 -11.97 -8.95
CA ILE A 10 23.62 -12.60 -9.71
C ILE A 10 24.62 -13.21 -8.74
N LYS A 11 25.32 -12.35 -7.97
CA LYS A 11 26.34 -12.75 -6.99
C LYS A 11 26.48 -11.69 -5.93
N GLY A 12 26.62 -12.09 -4.66
CA GLY A 12 26.79 -11.14 -3.56
C GLY A 12 25.67 -10.10 -3.55
N ASN A 13 26.04 -8.83 -3.79
CA ASN A 13 25.13 -7.68 -3.85
C ASN A 13 24.85 -7.18 -5.28
N GLU A 14 25.22 -7.95 -6.30
CA GLU A 14 24.95 -7.67 -7.71
C GLU A 14 23.65 -8.32 -8.16
N PHE A 15 22.85 -7.56 -8.90
CA PHE A 15 21.53 -7.96 -9.39
C PHE A 15 21.39 -7.66 -10.89
N LEU A 16 20.70 -8.54 -11.60
CA LEU A 16 20.13 -8.27 -12.90
C LEU A 16 18.75 -7.68 -12.69
N VAL A 17 18.61 -6.39 -12.94
CA VAL A 17 17.34 -5.67 -12.86
C VAL A 17 16.67 -5.72 -14.22
N HIS A 18 15.47 -6.29 -14.23
CA HIS A 18 14.53 -6.27 -15.33
C HIS A 18 13.60 -5.09 -15.13
N LEU A 19 13.70 -4.09 -16.00
CA LEU A 19 12.95 -2.85 -15.88
C LEU A 19 12.10 -2.65 -17.13
N TRP A 20 10.80 -2.44 -16.92
CA TRP A 20 9.87 -2.04 -17.97
C TRP A 20 9.50 -0.59 -17.76
N GLU A 21 9.72 0.23 -18.77
CA GLU A 21 9.41 1.65 -18.81
C GLU A 21 8.47 1.95 -19.99
N ASP A 22 8.02 3.20 -20.10
CA ASP A 22 7.27 3.67 -21.27
C ASP A 22 8.07 3.49 -22.57
N GLU A 23 9.39 3.61 -22.48
CA GLU A 23 10.34 3.49 -23.58
C GLU A 23 10.64 2.03 -23.96
N GLY A 24 10.18 1.06 -23.17
CA GLY A 24 10.36 -0.37 -23.42
C GLY A 24 11.02 -1.12 -22.27
N TYR A 25 11.57 -2.30 -22.59
CA TYR A 25 12.16 -3.22 -21.63
C TYR A 25 13.69 -3.17 -21.68
N SER A 26 14.32 -3.16 -20.50
CA SER A 26 15.77 -3.19 -20.34
C SER A 26 16.23 -4.20 -19.28
N LYS A 27 17.44 -4.73 -19.48
CA LYS A 27 18.18 -5.54 -18.50
C LYS A 27 19.37 -4.72 -18.04
N ILE A 28 19.47 -4.49 -16.73
CA ILE A 28 20.47 -3.60 -16.13
C ILE A 28 21.21 -4.38 -15.05
N GLU A 29 22.53 -4.53 -15.19
CA GLU A 29 23.36 -4.98 -14.08
C GLU A 29 23.51 -3.84 -13.07
N TRP A 30 23.09 -4.09 -11.84
CA TRP A 30 23.10 -3.10 -10.77
C TRP A 30 23.67 -3.70 -9.49
N THR A 31 24.63 -3.00 -8.89
CA THR A 31 25.16 -3.35 -7.58
C THR A 31 24.37 -2.62 -6.50
N ASN A 32 23.76 -3.36 -5.58
CA ASN A 32 23.10 -2.82 -4.41
C ASN A 32 24.14 -2.26 -3.43
N GLN A 33 24.53 -1.00 -3.60
CA GLN A 33 25.51 -0.34 -2.73
C GLN A 33 24.89 0.06 -1.40
N ALA A 34 25.52 -0.28 -0.27
CA ALA A 34 25.13 0.21 1.04
C ALA A 34 25.98 1.42 1.46
N TYR A 35 25.68 1.97 2.63
CA TYR A 35 26.49 3.00 3.26
C TYR A 35 26.91 2.48 4.64
N ILE A 36 28.18 2.66 5.01
CA ILE A 36 28.71 2.22 6.30
C ILE A 36 29.23 3.42 7.08
N GLU A 37 29.01 3.42 8.39
CA GLU A 37 29.61 4.40 9.29
C GLU A 37 31.14 4.38 9.20
N CYS A 38 31.73 5.57 9.15
CA CYS A 38 33.17 5.78 9.08
C CYS A 38 33.58 7.03 9.86
N ASP A 39 34.89 7.24 10.00
CA ASP A 39 35.44 8.47 10.56
C ASP A 39 35.15 9.68 9.65
N ASP A 40 35.06 10.87 10.24
CA ASP A 40 34.71 12.11 9.52
C ASP A 40 35.66 12.41 8.35
N SER A 41 36.95 12.05 8.47
CA SER A 41 37.96 12.23 7.42
C SER A 41 37.73 11.37 6.17
N GLN A 42 36.94 10.29 6.28
CA GLN A 42 36.58 9.39 5.17
C GLN A 42 35.13 9.59 4.71
N SER A 43 34.40 10.49 5.38
CA SER A 43 32.98 10.71 5.13
C SER A 43 32.74 11.29 3.75
N THR A 44 31.79 10.71 3.03
CA THR A 44 31.34 11.20 1.72
C THR A 44 29.85 11.49 1.71
N HIS A 45 29.13 11.01 2.72
CA HIS A 45 27.68 11.11 2.85
C HIS A 45 27.32 11.28 4.32
N THR A 46 26.15 11.83 4.59
CA THR A 46 25.64 12.02 5.95
C THR A 46 24.36 11.21 6.14
N GLY A 47 24.28 10.47 7.24
CA GLY A 47 23.08 9.74 7.63
C GLY A 47 22.03 10.64 8.27
N LEU A 48 20.84 10.08 8.51
CA LEU A 48 19.72 10.83 9.08
C LEU A 48 19.98 11.37 10.50
N ASN A 49 20.85 10.73 11.28
CA ASN A 49 21.25 11.18 12.61
C ASN A 49 22.47 12.13 12.58
N GLY A 50 22.99 12.46 11.40
CA GLY A 50 24.22 13.25 11.24
C GLY A 50 25.50 12.40 11.27
N GLU A 51 25.38 11.08 11.26
CA GLU A 51 26.50 10.15 11.22
C GLU A 51 27.29 10.24 9.90
N SER A 52 28.61 10.15 9.99
CA SER A 52 29.52 10.14 8.85
C SER A 52 29.50 8.77 8.15
N LEU A 53 29.19 8.77 6.86
CA LEU A 53 29.00 7.56 6.07
C LEU A 53 29.88 7.55 4.81
N LYS A 54 30.30 6.34 4.43
CA LYS A 54 30.89 6.08 3.11
C LYS A 54 30.18 4.95 2.39
N LYS A 55 30.15 5.05 1.07
CA LYS A 55 29.50 4.07 0.18
C LYS A 55 30.34 2.79 0.08
N VAL A 56 29.68 1.63 0.11
CA VAL A 56 30.30 0.31 0.03
C VAL A 56 29.50 -0.65 -0.85
N SER A 57 30.18 -1.38 -1.73
CA SER A 57 29.55 -2.35 -2.64
C SER A 57 29.54 -3.77 -2.06
N ASN A 58 30.62 -4.16 -1.37
CA ASN A 58 30.75 -5.46 -0.72
C ASN A 58 30.41 -5.32 0.77
N TRP A 59 29.24 -5.81 1.15
CA TRP A 59 28.72 -5.72 2.51
C TRP A 59 27.93 -6.98 2.85
N LYS A 60 27.85 -7.28 4.15
CA LYS A 60 27.07 -8.40 4.70
C LYS A 60 25.96 -7.85 5.59
N SER A 61 24.77 -8.43 5.49
CA SER A 61 23.55 -7.93 6.15
C SER A 61 23.60 -7.96 7.68
N ASP A 62 24.58 -8.63 8.28
CA ASP A 62 24.81 -8.74 9.72
C ASP A 62 25.63 -7.57 10.30
N ASN A 63 26.20 -6.69 9.47
CA ASN A 63 26.95 -5.52 9.95
C ASN A 63 26.00 -4.39 10.42
N THR A 64 25.97 -4.13 11.73
CA THR A 64 25.05 -3.17 12.38
C THR A 64 25.30 -1.70 12.01
N LYS A 65 26.44 -1.39 11.38
CA LYS A 65 26.82 -0.03 10.96
C LYS A 65 26.36 0.30 9.54
N LEU A 66 25.62 -0.61 8.90
CA LEU A 66 25.13 -0.40 7.55
C LEU A 66 23.84 0.42 7.54
N HIS A 67 23.70 1.23 6.50
CA HIS A 67 22.57 2.08 6.20
C HIS A 67 22.06 1.78 4.80
N PHE A 68 20.74 1.93 4.62
CA PHE A 68 20.02 1.75 3.36
C PHE A 68 20.30 0.45 2.58
N HIS A 69 20.67 -0.65 3.25
CA HIS A 69 21.05 -1.92 2.60
C HIS A 69 19.89 -2.94 2.49
N ASP A 70 18.78 -2.68 3.17
CA ASP A 70 17.73 -3.62 3.57
C ASP A 70 16.35 -3.31 2.97
N MET A 71 16.32 -2.37 2.01
CA MET A 71 15.18 -2.21 1.10
C MET A 71 15.23 -3.31 0.03
N THR A 72 14.07 -3.75 -0.45
CA THR A 72 14.03 -4.77 -1.51
C THR A 72 14.80 -4.27 -2.74
N PRO A 73 15.64 -5.10 -3.38
CA PRO A 73 16.56 -4.65 -4.43
C PRO A 73 15.90 -3.84 -5.55
N TYR A 74 14.75 -4.31 -6.09
CA TYR A 74 14.03 -3.56 -7.13
C TYR A 74 13.48 -2.23 -6.62
N GLN A 75 12.93 -2.17 -5.40
CA GLN A 75 12.38 -0.94 -4.84
C GLN A 75 13.49 0.09 -4.62
N LYS A 76 14.63 -0.36 -4.07
CA LYS A 76 15.79 0.51 -3.90
C LYS A 76 16.31 1.04 -5.23
N PHE A 77 16.42 0.18 -6.23
CA PHE A 77 16.77 0.59 -7.58
C PHE A 77 15.81 1.65 -8.13
N LEU A 78 14.48 1.49 -7.94
CA LEU A 78 13.48 2.48 -8.35
C LEU A 78 13.63 3.80 -7.58
N VAL A 79 13.89 3.75 -6.27
CA VAL A 79 14.15 4.94 -5.44
C VAL A 79 15.38 5.69 -5.94
N GLU A 80 16.48 4.99 -6.21
CA GLU A 80 17.72 5.60 -6.69
C GLU A 80 17.59 6.14 -8.12
N LYS A 81 16.89 5.42 -9.02
CA LYS A 81 16.74 5.81 -10.43
C LYS A 81 15.75 6.97 -10.62
N TYR A 82 14.60 6.95 -9.96
CA TYR A 82 13.53 7.92 -10.21
C TYR A 82 13.42 9.01 -9.14
N GLY A 83 14.04 8.84 -7.98
CA GLY A 83 14.06 9.84 -6.92
C GLY A 83 12.67 10.37 -6.57
N THR A 84 12.50 11.69 -6.65
CA THR A 84 11.23 12.39 -6.34
C THR A 84 10.34 12.62 -7.57
N ASN A 85 10.66 12.02 -8.72
CA ASN A 85 9.76 12.02 -9.86
C ASN A 85 8.61 11.03 -9.58
N ASP A 86 7.43 11.57 -9.28
CA ASP A 86 6.25 10.80 -8.89
C ASP A 86 5.26 10.60 -10.05
N GLU A 87 5.62 11.01 -11.28
CA GLU A 87 4.71 10.93 -12.42
C GLU A 87 4.49 9.46 -12.83
N PRO A 88 3.23 8.99 -12.86
CA PRO A 88 2.94 7.66 -13.33
C PRO A 88 3.32 7.46 -14.79
N SER A 89 3.70 6.22 -15.15
CA SER A 89 3.73 5.80 -16.55
C SER A 89 2.35 5.96 -17.18
N THR A 90 2.33 6.25 -18.49
CA THR A 90 1.11 6.52 -19.27
C THR A 90 0.83 5.46 -20.34
N THR A 91 1.77 4.52 -20.52
CA THR A 91 1.68 3.51 -21.58
C THR A 91 1.46 2.09 -21.03
N GLN A 92 1.02 1.94 -19.77
CA GLN A 92 0.72 0.60 -19.25
C GLN A 92 -0.41 -0.06 -20.04
N LYS A 93 -0.27 -1.36 -20.26
CA LYS A 93 -1.27 -2.21 -20.87
C LYS A 93 -2.09 -2.93 -19.80
N GLU A 94 -3.38 -2.65 -19.73
CA GLU A 94 -4.28 -3.19 -18.72
C GLU A 94 -5.25 -4.19 -19.36
N LEU A 95 -5.18 -5.43 -18.89
CA LEU A 95 -6.00 -6.53 -19.35
C LEU A 95 -6.96 -6.93 -18.23
N PHE A 96 -8.24 -6.65 -18.44
CA PHE A 96 -9.31 -7.10 -17.55
C PHE A 96 -9.73 -8.49 -17.99
N PHE A 97 -9.86 -9.45 -17.08
CA PHE A 97 -10.18 -10.82 -17.47
C PHE A 97 -10.93 -11.56 -16.37
N ASP A 98 -11.55 -12.67 -16.78
CA ASP A 98 -12.31 -13.59 -15.94
C ASP A 98 -12.29 -14.98 -16.59
N ILE A 99 -12.17 -16.04 -15.79
CA ILE A 99 -12.19 -17.43 -16.28
C ILE A 99 -13.42 -18.18 -15.77
N GLU A 100 -13.86 -19.15 -16.56
CA GLU A 100 -14.84 -20.15 -16.11
C GLU A 100 -14.21 -21.54 -16.14
N THR A 101 -14.59 -22.37 -15.17
CA THR A 101 -14.14 -23.76 -15.05
C THR A 101 -15.33 -24.70 -14.92
N GLU A 102 -15.18 -25.96 -15.34
CA GLU A 102 -16.18 -27.00 -15.04
C GLU A 102 -16.47 -27.06 -13.53
N MET A 103 -17.67 -27.48 -13.17
CA MET A 103 -18.08 -27.54 -11.77
C MET A 103 -17.14 -28.40 -10.92
N GLY A 104 -16.69 -27.82 -9.82
CA GLY A 104 -15.73 -28.41 -8.89
C GLY A 104 -16.14 -28.32 -7.43
N ASP A 105 -15.20 -28.70 -6.57
CA ASP A 105 -15.35 -28.58 -5.12
C ASP A 105 -15.13 -27.15 -4.65
N ALA A 106 -15.20 -26.93 -3.33
CA ALA A 106 -14.90 -25.64 -2.74
C ALA A 106 -13.48 -25.14 -3.11
N LEU A 107 -13.36 -23.84 -3.35
CA LEU A 107 -12.11 -23.16 -3.72
C LEU A 107 -11.14 -23.09 -2.51
N THR A 108 -10.56 -24.23 -2.14
CA THR A 108 -9.48 -24.33 -1.16
C THR A 108 -8.12 -24.14 -1.82
N GLU A 109 -7.08 -23.82 -1.04
CA GLU A 109 -5.71 -23.67 -1.56
C GLU A 109 -5.23 -24.94 -2.30
N ASP A 110 -5.50 -26.12 -1.75
CA ASP A 110 -5.14 -27.41 -2.37
C ASP A 110 -5.95 -27.69 -3.65
N TYR A 111 -7.24 -27.31 -3.67
CA TYR A 111 -8.07 -27.44 -4.86
C TYR A 111 -7.54 -26.56 -6.00
N ILE A 112 -7.22 -25.29 -5.69
CA ILE A 112 -6.68 -24.34 -6.67
C ILE A 112 -5.33 -24.82 -7.19
N LYS A 113 -4.47 -25.31 -6.31
CA LYS A 113 -3.14 -25.82 -6.68
C LYS A 113 -3.19 -27.09 -7.52
N SER A 114 -4.12 -28.00 -7.23
CA SER A 114 -4.29 -29.22 -8.02
C SER A 114 -4.96 -28.96 -9.39
N ALA A 115 -5.68 -27.85 -9.53
CA ALA A 115 -6.38 -27.43 -10.76
C ALA A 115 -7.05 -28.59 -11.53
N PRO A 116 -7.95 -29.36 -10.88
CA PRO A 116 -8.41 -30.65 -11.41
C PRO A 116 -9.44 -30.53 -12.53
N LYS A 117 -10.16 -29.40 -12.62
CA LYS A 117 -11.26 -29.17 -13.57
C LYS A 117 -10.79 -28.39 -14.78
N LYS A 118 -11.47 -28.60 -15.91
CA LYS A 118 -11.10 -27.90 -17.14
C LYS A 118 -11.48 -26.44 -17.07
N VAL A 119 -10.66 -25.58 -17.68
CA VAL A 119 -11.05 -24.22 -18.03
C VAL A 119 -11.98 -24.29 -19.25
N THR A 120 -13.19 -23.77 -19.10
CA THR A 120 -14.25 -23.81 -20.13
C THR A 120 -14.32 -22.52 -20.92
N SER A 121 -13.99 -21.37 -20.31
CA SER A 121 -13.80 -20.12 -21.04
C SER A 121 -12.81 -19.18 -20.36
N ILE A 122 -12.27 -18.26 -21.16
CA ILE A 122 -11.49 -17.12 -20.69
C ILE A 122 -11.97 -15.91 -21.48
N ALA A 123 -12.59 -14.95 -20.80
CA ALA A 123 -13.00 -13.66 -21.37
C ALA A 123 -12.02 -12.57 -20.93
N TRP A 124 -11.76 -11.62 -21.82
CA TRP A 124 -10.96 -10.46 -21.49
C TRP A 124 -11.37 -9.20 -22.26
N TYR A 125 -10.91 -8.07 -21.72
CA TYR A 125 -10.96 -6.74 -22.31
C TYR A 125 -9.56 -6.12 -22.26
N ASP A 126 -9.01 -5.85 -23.45
CA ASP A 126 -7.81 -5.07 -23.65
C ASP A 126 -8.19 -3.58 -23.70
N LYS A 127 -7.79 -2.84 -22.66
CA LYS A 127 -8.14 -1.44 -22.49
C LYS A 127 -7.49 -0.53 -23.53
N GLN A 128 -6.34 -0.91 -24.09
CA GLN A 128 -5.53 -0.05 -24.96
C GLN A 128 -6.14 0.06 -26.35
N VAL A 129 -6.67 -1.05 -26.86
CA VAL A 129 -7.28 -1.11 -28.20
C VAL A 129 -8.81 -1.17 -28.16
N ASP A 130 -9.41 -1.07 -26.96
CA ASP A 130 -10.85 -1.24 -26.70
C ASP A 130 -11.39 -2.54 -27.33
N GLN A 131 -10.65 -3.64 -27.20
CA GLN A 131 -11.03 -4.96 -27.76
C GLN A 131 -11.41 -5.94 -26.67
N TRP A 132 -12.42 -6.75 -26.98
CA TRP A 132 -12.96 -7.79 -26.14
C TRP A 132 -12.80 -9.11 -26.88
N ALA A 133 -12.41 -10.15 -26.17
CA ALA A 133 -12.42 -11.48 -26.73
C ALA A 133 -12.74 -12.53 -25.68
N ILE A 134 -13.25 -13.67 -26.15
CA ILE A 134 -13.51 -14.84 -25.34
C ILE A 134 -13.01 -16.08 -26.08
N LEU A 135 -12.25 -16.91 -25.36
CA LEU A 135 -11.92 -18.27 -25.76
C LEU A 135 -12.90 -19.22 -25.07
N ILE A 136 -13.43 -20.20 -25.79
CA ILE A 136 -14.47 -21.10 -25.26
C ILE A 136 -14.22 -22.54 -25.70
N LEU A 137 -14.32 -23.47 -24.76
CA LEU A 137 -14.18 -24.89 -25.01
C LEU A 137 -15.45 -25.44 -25.68
N ASP A 138 -15.37 -25.71 -26.98
CA ASP A 138 -16.46 -26.25 -27.81
C ASP A 138 -16.04 -27.58 -28.46
N PRO A 139 -16.02 -28.69 -27.70
CA PRO A 139 -15.58 -29.98 -28.20
C PRO A 139 -16.51 -30.55 -29.28
N LYS A 140 -17.77 -30.09 -29.32
CA LYS A 140 -18.78 -30.52 -30.29
C LYS A 140 -18.76 -29.65 -31.56
N SER A 141 -17.92 -28.61 -31.62
CA SER A 141 -17.82 -27.67 -32.76
C SER A 141 -19.19 -27.10 -33.18
N LYS A 142 -20.00 -26.70 -32.20
CA LYS A 142 -21.32 -26.08 -32.39
C LYS A 142 -21.24 -24.61 -32.78
N MET A 143 -20.09 -23.95 -32.57
CA MET A 143 -19.91 -22.52 -32.79
C MET A 143 -18.82 -22.24 -33.83
N ASP A 144 -19.06 -21.20 -34.62
CA ASP A 144 -18.05 -20.61 -35.49
C ASP A 144 -17.32 -19.47 -34.80
N ARG A 145 -16.05 -19.26 -35.17
CA ARG A 145 -15.32 -18.05 -34.78
C ARG A 145 -16.04 -16.85 -35.35
N THR A 146 -16.40 -15.90 -34.50
CA THR A 146 -17.07 -14.66 -34.92
C THR A 146 -16.30 -13.45 -34.45
N ARG A 147 -16.22 -12.43 -35.31
CA ARG A 147 -15.60 -11.15 -35.00
C ARG A 147 -16.56 -10.04 -35.39
N ALA A 148 -17.03 -9.29 -34.41
CA ALA A 148 -18.01 -8.22 -34.58
C ALA A 148 -17.52 -6.95 -33.89
N LYS A 149 -17.17 -5.93 -34.67
CA LYS A 149 -16.62 -4.64 -34.19
C LYS A 149 -15.43 -4.87 -33.25
N THR A 150 -15.61 -4.63 -31.96
CA THR A 150 -14.61 -4.76 -30.91
C THR A 150 -14.65 -6.10 -30.18
N LYS A 151 -15.60 -6.99 -30.49
CA LYS A 151 -15.79 -8.29 -29.83
C LYS A 151 -15.39 -9.45 -30.72
N GLU A 152 -14.70 -10.42 -30.15
CA GLU A 152 -14.32 -11.65 -30.83
C GLU A 152 -14.64 -12.89 -30.00
N ILE A 153 -15.25 -13.90 -30.62
CA ILE A 153 -15.55 -15.20 -30.01
C ILE A 153 -14.71 -16.24 -30.73
N ILE A 154 -13.90 -16.97 -29.97
CA ILE A 154 -12.92 -17.93 -30.49
C ILE A 154 -13.23 -19.30 -29.86
N PRO A 155 -14.00 -20.17 -30.54
CA PRO A 155 -14.21 -21.54 -30.08
C PRO A 155 -12.94 -22.38 -30.24
N CYS A 156 -12.68 -23.26 -29.28
CA CYS A 156 -11.54 -24.16 -29.21
C CYS A 156 -12.04 -25.60 -29.03
N LYS A 157 -11.54 -26.55 -29.81
CA LYS A 157 -12.03 -27.94 -29.76
C LYS A 157 -11.53 -28.69 -28.53
N THR A 158 -10.35 -28.32 -28.04
CA THR A 158 -9.74 -28.92 -26.85
C THR A 158 -9.34 -27.85 -25.86
N GLU A 159 -9.21 -28.24 -24.59
CA GLU A 159 -8.70 -27.33 -23.55
C GLU A 159 -7.24 -26.96 -23.81
N GLU A 160 -6.44 -27.88 -24.34
CA GLU A 160 -5.06 -27.61 -24.77
C GLU A 160 -5.01 -26.46 -25.78
N GLU A 161 -5.89 -26.49 -26.79
CA GLU A 161 -6.02 -25.41 -27.77
C GLU A 161 -6.45 -24.09 -27.10
N LEU A 162 -7.41 -24.14 -26.17
CA LEU A 162 -7.88 -22.98 -25.43
C LEU A 162 -6.75 -22.30 -24.64
N LEU A 163 -6.02 -23.07 -23.84
CA LEU A 163 -4.94 -22.57 -23.00
C LEU A 163 -3.75 -22.07 -23.83
N ALA A 164 -3.39 -22.80 -24.89
CA ALA A 164 -2.32 -22.39 -25.80
C ALA A 164 -2.67 -21.08 -26.52
N LYS A 165 -3.90 -20.95 -27.05
CA LYS A 165 -4.36 -19.70 -27.69
C LYS A 165 -4.43 -18.54 -26.71
N PHE A 166 -4.86 -18.78 -25.46
CA PHE A 166 -4.84 -17.73 -24.45
C PHE A 166 -3.41 -17.25 -24.21
N LEU A 167 -2.45 -18.16 -24.08
CA LEU A 167 -1.05 -17.80 -23.89
C LEU A 167 -0.48 -17.06 -25.10
N GLU A 168 -0.79 -17.48 -26.32
CA GLU A 168 -0.44 -16.75 -27.56
C GLU A 168 -0.97 -15.32 -27.53
N LYS A 169 -2.26 -15.14 -27.20
CA LYS A 169 -2.88 -13.82 -27.08
C LYS A 169 -2.31 -13.00 -25.94
N PHE A 170 -2.01 -13.63 -24.81
CA PHE A 170 -1.36 -12.99 -23.68
C PHE A 170 0.02 -12.44 -24.08
N ARG A 171 0.81 -13.21 -24.84
CA ARG A 171 2.11 -12.76 -25.37
C ARG A 171 1.98 -11.67 -26.43
N GLU A 172 0.94 -11.72 -27.27
CA GLU A 172 0.65 -10.70 -28.28
C GLU A 172 0.28 -9.36 -27.64
N ILE A 173 -0.59 -9.39 -26.62
CA ILE A 173 -1.00 -8.22 -25.85
C ILE A 173 0.18 -7.68 -25.04
N ASP A 174 0.97 -8.57 -24.42
CA ASP A 174 2.07 -8.27 -23.49
C ASP A 174 1.60 -7.37 -22.34
N PRO A 175 0.60 -7.81 -21.53
CA PRO A 175 -0.02 -6.96 -20.52
C PRO A 175 0.97 -6.55 -19.42
N ASP A 176 0.89 -5.30 -18.99
CA ASP A 176 1.60 -4.80 -17.82
C ASP A 176 0.84 -5.12 -16.52
N ILE A 177 -0.50 -5.08 -16.60
CA ILE A 177 -1.41 -5.21 -15.47
C ILE A 177 -2.53 -6.18 -15.81
N LEU A 178 -2.74 -7.19 -14.97
CA LEU A 178 -3.92 -8.03 -14.96
C LEU A 178 -4.92 -7.53 -13.91
N VAL A 179 -6.19 -7.46 -14.30
CA VAL A 179 -7.28 -7.00 -13.45
C VAL A 179 -8.40 -8.03 -13.49
N GLY A 180 -8.80 -8.53 -12.33
CA GLY A 180 -9.88 -9.50 -12.18
C GLY A 180 -10.62 -9.30 -10.86
N TRP A 181 -11.62 -10.13 -10.58
CA TRP A 181 -12.34 -10.14 -9.29
C TRP A 181 -12.02 -11.42 -8.54
N ASN A 182 -11.32 -11.34 -7.39
CA ASN A 182 -10.77 -12.52 -6.69
C ASN A 182 -9.68 -13.27 -7.48
N SER A 183 -9.10 -12.61 -8.49
CA SER A 183 -8.16 -13.22 -9.44
C SER A 183 -6.80 -13.57 -8.85
N ASP A 184 -6.37 -12.86 -7.79
CA ASP A 184 -5.12 -13.21 -7.11
C ASP A 184 -5.25 -14.51 -6.31
N TYR A 185 -6.47 -14.84 -5.87
CA TYR A 185 -6.78 -16.04 -5.11
C TYR A 185 -7.13 -17.21 -6.04
N PHE A 186 -7.92 -16.97 -7.09
CA PHE A 186 -8.47 -18.01 -7.96
C PHE A 186 -7.91 -17.97 -9.38
N ASP A 187 -8.32 -17.02 -10.22
CA ASP A 187 -8.12 -17.06 -11.67
C ASP A 187 -6.66 -17.25 -12.08
N ILE A 188 -5.76 -16.41 -11.57
CA ILE A 188 -4.33 -16.43 -11.91
C ILE A 188 -3.65 -17.71 -11.45
N PRO A 189 -3.73 -18.10 -10.14
CA PRO A 189 -3.09 -19.33 -9.71
C PRO A 189 -3.71 -20.56 -10.38
N TYR A 190 -5.04 -20.64 -10.50
CA TYR A 190 -5.71 -21.77 -11.14
C TYR A 190 -5.26 -21.93 -12.59
N LEU A 191 -5.25 -20.82 -13.35
CA LEU A 191 -4.84 -20.84 -14.75
C LEU A 191 -3.37 -21.25 -14.92
N TYR A 192 -2.48 -20.74 -14.07
CA TYR A 192 -1.07 -21.15 -14.08
C TYR A 192 -0.91 -22.65 -13.81
N TYR A 193 -1.51 -23.17 -12.73
CA TYR A 193 -1.42 -24.59 -12.39
C TYR A 193 -2.08 -25.48 -13.45
N ARG A 194 -3.21 -25.04 -14.03
CA ARG A 194 -3.87 -25.77 -15.12
C ARG A 194 -2.99 -25.83 -16.36
N MET A 195 -2.34 -24.72 -16.74
CA MET A 195 -1.37 -24.72 -17.84
C MET A 195 -0.20 -25.66 -17.56
N CYS A 196 0.33 -25.68 -16.33
CA CYS A 196 1.36 -26.65 -15.95
C CYS A 196 0.88 -28.09 -16.14
N ASN A 197 -0.36 -28.41 -15.77
CA ASN A 197 -0.94 -29.75 -15.87
C ASN A 197 -1.25 -30.18 -17.30
N VAL A 198 -1.66 -29.25 -18.18
CA VAL A 198 -2.16 -29.56 -19.54
C VAL A 198 -1.09 -29.33 -20.61
N LEU A 199 -0.38 -28.19 -20.57
CA LEU A 199 0.63 -27.80 -21.57
C LEU A 199 2.06 -28.10 -21.11
N GLY A 200 2.27 -28.21 -19.80
CA GLY A 200 3.59 -28.32 -19.18
C GLY A 200 4.11 -26.97 -18.64
N GLU A 201 5.01 -27.05 -17.66
CA GLU A 201 5.54 -25.87 -16.94
C GLU A 201 6.27 -24.89 -17.88
N ASP A 202 6.98 -25.38 -18.89
CA ASP A 202 7.69 -24.52 -19.85
C ASP A 202 6.74 -23.63 -20.65
N TRP A 203 5.56 -24.14 -21.01
CA TRP A 203 4.50 -23.32 -21.60
C TRP A 203 3.96 -22.32 -20.59
N ALA A 204 3.59 -22.78 -19.38
CA ALA A 204 3.02 -21.91 -18.35
C ALA A 204 3.94 -20.73 -17.96
N ARG A 205 5.27 -20.92 -18.00
CA ARG A 205 6.25 -19.84 -17.73
C ARG A 205 6.18 -18.66 -18.70
N HIS A 206 5.61 -18.83 -19.90
CA HIS A 206 5.41 -17.74 -20.85
C HIS A 206 4.36 -16.72 -20.40
N LEU A 207 3.59 -16.98 -19.33
CA LEU A 207 2.83 -15.92 -18.66
C LEU A 207 3.76 -14.78 -18.19
N SER A 208 5.04 -15.06 -17.94
CA SER A 208 6.06 -14.05 -17.68
C SER A 208 6.80 -13.66 -18.97
N PRO A 209 6.97 -12.36 -19.27
CA PRO A 209 7.83 -11.90 -20.37
C PRO A 209 9.30 -12.27 -20.25
N ILE A 210 9.75 -12.75 -19.09
CA ILE A 210 11.11 -13.24 -18.86
C ILE A 210 11.16 -14.73 -18.50
N GLY A 211 10.05 -15.46 -18.68
CA GLY A 211 9.96 -16.88 -18.36
C GLY A 211 10.08 -17.19 -16.86
N TYR A 212 9.82 -16.21 -15.98
CA TYR A 212 9.95 -16.38 -14.54
C TYR A 212 8.58 -16.27 -13.86
N VAL A 213 8.05 -17.44 -13.49
CA VAL A 213 6.86 -17.58 -12.64
C VAL A 213 7.25 -18.35 -11.39
N ARG A 214 6.79 -17.90 -10.23
CA ARG A 214 7.16 -18.50 -8.95
C ARG A 214 5.98 -18.57 -8.00
N GLU A 215 5.89 -19.66 -7.25
CA GLU A 215 4.97 -19.78 -6.11
C GLU A 215 5.41 -18.93 -4.90
N THR A 216 4.41 -18.33 -4.26
CA THR A 216 4.53 -17.47 -3.08
C THR A 216 3.56 -17.93 -1.98
N PRO A 217 3.69 -19.17 -1.46
CA PRO A 217 2.71 -19.77 -0.54
C PRO A 217 2.52 -19.00 0.78
N TRP A 218 3.50 -18.17 1.14
CA TRP A 218 3.45 -17.31 2.33
C TRP A 218 2.54 -16.08 2.17
N PHE A 219 2.16 -15.76 0.92
CA PHE A 219 1.28 -14.66 0.57
C PHE A 219 -0.06 -15.22 0.12
N LYS A 220 -0.94 -15.49 1.08
CA LYS A 220 -2.27 -16.10 0.83
C LYS A 220 -3.15 -15.31 -0.12
N ASP A 221 -2.91 -14.01 -0.22
CA ASP A 221 -3.66 -13.15 -1.13
C ASP A 221 -3.02 -13.06 -2.53
N GLN A 222 -1.93 -13.78 -2.82
CA GLN A 222 -1.28 -13.84 -4.14
C GLN A 222 -0.31 -15.04 -4.19
N TYR A 223 -0.79 -16.23 -4.55
CA TYR A 223 -0.01 -17.49 -4.51
C TYR A 223 1.00 -17.65 -5.64
N VAL A 224 0.81 -16.92 -6.75
CA VAL A 224 1.65 -17.01 -7.94
C VAL A 224 2.15 -15.62 -8.32
N GLN A 225 3.47 -15.48 -8.39
CA GLN A 225 4.15 -14.29 -8.88
C GLN A 225 4.57 -14.51 -10.34
N ILE A 226 4.02 -13.72 -11.25
CA ILE A 226 4.42 -13.65 -12.65
C ILE A 226 5.37 -12.47 -12.80
N ALA A 227 6.68 -12.70 -12.89
CA ALA A 227 7.62 -11.59 -12.99
C ALA A 227 7.41 -10.83 -14.30
N GLY A 228 7.28 -9.50 -14.21
CA GLY A 228 6.99 -8.67 -15.37
C GLY A 228 5.51 -8.55 -15.70
N VAL A 229 4.58 -9.01 -14.85
CA VAL A 229 3.16 -8.72 -14.94
C VAL A 229 2.63 -8.40 -13.55
N GLU A 230 2.05 -7.21 -13.37
CA GLU A 230 1.44 -6.83 -12.10
C GLU A 230 0.02 -7.39 -12.03
N SER A 231 -0.36 -7.97 -10.89
CA SER A 231 -1.74 -8.35 -10.65
C SER A 231 -2.41 -7.39 -9.68
N LEU A 232 -3.59 -6.90 -10.08
CA LEU A 232 -4.41 -5.97 -9.32
C LEU A 232 -5.84 -6.51 -9.20
N ASP A 233 -6.05 -7.42 -8.25
CA ASP A 233 -7.38 -7.93 -7.91
C ASP A 233 -8.30 -6.81 -7.40
N TYR A 234 -9.37 -6.57 -8.15
CA TYR A 234 -10.27 -5.46 -7.92
C TYR A 234 -11.09 -5.62 -6.63
N MET A 235 -11.34 -6.86 -6.18
CA MET A 235 -11.98 -7.11 -4.89
C MET A 235 -11.06 -6.65 -3.74
N ARG A 236 -9.76 -6.93 -3.85
CA ARG A 236 -8.77 -6.49 -2.85
C ARG A 236 -8.59 -4.99 -2.86
N LEU A 237 -8.55 -4.36 -4.04
CA LEU A 237 -8.52 -2.90 -4.17
C LEU A 237 -9.76 -2.27 -3.54
N HIS A 238 -10.94 -2.84 -3.77
CA HIS A 238 -12.19 -2.36 -3.17
C HIS A 238 -12.16 -2.48 -1.64
N LYS A 239 -11.74 -3.62 -1.08
CA LYS A 239 -11.55 -3.78 0.36
C LYS A 239 -10.56 -2.78 0.96
N LYS A 240 -9.53 -2.38 0.20
CA LYS A 240 -8.49 -1.45 0.66
C LYS A 240 -8.95 0.01 0.64
N PHE A 241 -9.65 0.42 -0.42
CA PHE A 241 -9.91 1.84 -0.71
C PHE A 241 -11.36 2.28 -0.53
N SER A 242 -12.31 1.34 -0.47
CA SER A 242 -13.68 1.65 -0.12
C SER A 242 -13.78 2.02 1.36
N TRP A 243 -14.70 2.93 1.66
CA TRP A 243 -15.02 3.35 3.04
C TRP A 243 -16.26 2.61 3.59
N ALA A 244 -16.89 1.77 2.76
CA ALA A 244 -18.11 1.07 3.11
C ALA A 244 -17.81 -0.36 3.58
N ASP A 245 -18.42 -0.75 4.70
CA ASP A 245 -18.57 -2.15 5.05
C ASP A 245 -19.62 -2.77 4.14
N GLU A 246 -19.18 -3.68 3.26
CA GLU A 246 -20.06 -4.31 2.28
C GLU A 246 -20.73 -5.56 2.86
N PRO A 247 -22.06 -5.73 2.71
CA PRO A 247 -22.75 -6.93 3.15
C PRO A 247 -22.37 -8.16 2.31
N SER A 248 -21.87 -7.95 1.09
CA SER A 248 -21.40 -9.01 0.20
C SER A 248 -20.30 -8.50 -0.71
N PHE A 249 -19.25 -9.30 -0.90
CA PHE A 249 -18.18 -9.07 -1.88
C PHE A 249 -18.34 -9.91 -3.15
N LYS A 250 -19.55 -10.41 -3.42
CA LYS A 250 -19.85 -11.00 -4.73
C LYS A 250 -19.83 -9.90 -5.79
N LEU A 251 -19.26 -10.20 -6.96
CA LEU A 251 -19.16 -9.24 -8.07
C LEU A 251 -20.52 -8.67 -8.47
N ASP A 252 -21.59 -9.47 -8.41
CA ASP A 252 -22.96 -9.02 -8.71
C ASP A 252 -23.43 -7.90 -7.78
N ALA A 253 -23.28 -8.08 -6.45
CA ALA A 253 -23.69 -7.09 -5.46
C ALA A 253 -22.89 -5.78 -5.59
N ILE A 254 -21.57 -5.88 -5.78
CA ILE A 254 -20.70 -4.71 -5.96
C ILE A 254 -20.96 -4.04 -7.32
N GLY A 255 -21.16 -4.83 -8.37
CA GLY A 255 -21.49 -4.37 -9.72
C GLY A 255 -22.80 -3.61 -9.77
N GLU A 256 -23.86 -4.12 -9.13
CA GLU A 256 -25.14 -3.42 -9.05
C GLU A 256 -24.97 -2.09 -8.30
N LYS A 257 -24.36 -2.11 -7.11
CA LYS A 257 -24.22 -0.94 -6.25
C LYS A 257 -23.38 0.18 -6.87
N TYR A 258 -22.22 -0.16 -7.44
CA TYR A 258 -21.25 0.84 -7.89
C TYR A 258 -21.25 1.00 -9.41
N ALA A 259 -21.33 -0.08 -10.19
CA ALA A 259 -21.37 -0.01 -11.65
C ALA A 259 -22.77 0.24 -12.21
N ASN A 260 -23.85 0.02 -11.45
CA ASN A 260 -25.24 0.00 -11.92
C ASN A 260 -25.45 -1.05 -13.03
N ILE A 261 -24.82 -2.20 -12.87
CA ILE A 261 -24.85 -3.32 -13.81
C ILE A 261 -25.10 -4.59 -13.01
N LYS A 262 -26.17 -5.32 -13.38
CA LYS A 262 -26.49 -6.64 -12.81
C LYS A 262 -25.77 -7.73 -13.59
N LYS A 263 -25.46 -8.84 -12.93
CA LYS A 263 -25.10 -10.06 -13.67
C LYS A 263 -26.26 -10.57 -14.51
N ILE A 264 -25.95 -11.41 -15.50
CA ILE A 264 -26.96 -12.08 -16.31
C ILE A 264 -27.49 -13.26 -15.50
N GLU A 265 -28.80 -13.29 -15.27
CA GLU A 265 -29.48 -14.38 -14.58
C GLU A 265 -29.70 -15.58 -15.52
N TYR A 266 -29.46 -16.79 -15.01
CA TYR A 266 -29.71 -18.04 -15.71
C TYR A 266 -30.11 -19.15 -14.73
N ASP A 267 -30.80 -20.16 -15.23
CA ASP A 267 -31.23 -21.31 -14.45
C ASP A 267 -30.22 -22.47 -14.54
N GLY A 268 -30.01 -23.16 -13.42
CA GLY A 268 -29.10 -24.31 -13.36
C GLY A 268 -27.64 -23.90 -13.16
N ASN A 269 -26.72 -24.66 -13.76
CA ASN A 269 -25.27 -24.44 -13.66
C ASN A 269 -24.68 -24.01 -15.00
N LEU A 270 -23.42 -23.54 -14.98
CA LEU A 270 -22.73 -23.03 -16.17
C LEU A 270 -22.55 -24.08 -17.26
N ASP A 271 -22.29 -25.34 -16.89
CA ASP A 271 -22.14 -26.44 -17.86
C ASP A 271 -23.44 -26.65 -18.65
N LYS A 272 -24.59 -26.64 -17.95
CA LYS A 272 -25.92 -26.74 -18.55
C LYS A 272 -26.24 -25.50 -19.40
N LEU A 273 -25.92 -24.31 -18.91
CA LEU A 273 -26.09 -23.05 -19.66
C LEU A 273 -25.32 -23.10 -20.98
N PHE A 274 -24.08 -23.58 -20.96
CA PHE A 274 -23.29 -23.72 -22.18
C PHE A 274 -23.89 -24.72 -23.17
N GLU A 275 -24.48 -25.83 -22.71
CA GLU A 275 -25.10 -26.80 -23.60
C GLU A 275 -26.42 -26.32 -24.22
N GLU A 276 -27.24 -25.59 -23.46
CA GLU A 276 -28.58 -25.15 -23.84
C GLU A 276 -28.59 -23.78 -24.54
N ASP A 277 -27.78 -22.83 -24.07
CA ASP A 277 -27.69 -21.46 -24.59
C ASP A 277 -26.24 -20.92 -24.54
N PRO A 278 -25.38 -21.35 -25.49
CA PRO A 278 -23.99 -20.90 -25.57
C PRO A 278 -23.85 -19.38 -25.69
N LEU A 279 -24.79 -18.70 -26.35
CA LEU A 279 -24.74 -17.25 -26.51
C LEU A 279 -24.98 -16.53 -25.17
N LYS A 280 -25.90 -17.01 -24.35
CA LYS A 280 -26.12 -16.48 -23.01
C LYS A 280 -24.94 -16.76 -22.06
N PHE A 281 -24.30 -17.92 -22.18
CA PHE A 281 -23.04 -18.21 -21.46
C PHE A 281 -21.95 -17.18 -21.82
N ILE A 282 -21.76 -16.91 -23.11
CA ILE A 282 -20.79 -15.91 -23.60
C ILE A 282 -21.09 -14.52 -23.04
N GLN A 283 -22.36 -14.12 -23.09
CA GLN A 283 -22.78 -12.83 -22.56
C GLN A 283 -22.53 -12.75 -21.05
N TYR A 284 -22.72 -13.85 -20.30
CA TYR A 284 -22.48 -13.91 -18.87
C TYR A 284 -20.99 -13.70 -18.54
N ASN A 285 -20.07 -14.44 -19.16
CA ASN A 285 -18.64 -14.29 -18.89
C ASN A 285 -18.10 -12.91 -19.36
N PHE A 286 -18.59 -12.39 -20.49
CA PHE A 286 -18.30 -10.99 -20.87
C PHE A 286 -18.86 -9.95 -19.89
N ARG A 287 -20.00 -10.22 -19.26
CA ARG A 287 -20.64 -9.31 -18.29
C ARG A 287 -19.77 -9.16 -17.04
N ASP A 288 -19.09 -10.20 -16.59
CA ASP A 288 -18.20 -10.10 -15.42
C ASP A 288 -17.00 -9.19 -15.70
N VAL A 289 -16.38 -9.30 -16.87
CA VAL A 289 -15.33 -8.38 -17.33
C VAL A 289 -15.88 -6.96 -17.56
N GLU A 290 -17.10 -6.82 -18.06
CA GLU A 290 -17.79 -5.53 -18.23
C GLU A 290 -18.03 -4.81 -16.90
N ILE A 291 -18.45 -5.54 -15.86
CA ILE A 291 -18.61 -4.98 -14.52
C ILE A 291 -17.26 -4.45 -14.02
N LEU A 292 -16.16 -5.19 -14.18
CA LEU A 292 -14.83 -4.75 -13.77
C LEU A 292 -14.38 -3.46 -14.49
N LYS A 293 -14.55 -3.39 -15.81
CA LYS A 293 -14.27 -2.16 -16.59
C LYS A 293 -15.06 -0.97 -16.03
N LYS A 294 -16.36 -1.18 -15.75
CA LYS A 294 -17.27 -0.13 -15.29
C LYS A 294 -17.08 0.28 -13.84
N LEU A 295 -16.60 -0.63 -13.00
CA LEU A 295 -16.14 -0.31 -11.65
C LEU A 295 -14.93 0.62 -11.73
N ASP A 296 -13.94 0.33 -12.58
CA ASP A 296 -12.76 1.18 -12.69
C ASP A 296 -13.00 2.55 -13.32
N GLU A 297 -13.90 2.63 -14.30
CA GLU A 297 -14.35 3.93 -14.83
C GLU A 297 -14.97 4.85 -13.76
N LYS A 298 -15.55 4.28 -12.69
CA LYS A 298 -16.22 5.03 -11.62
C LYS A 298 -15.37 5.23 -10.37
N LEU A 299 -14.58 4.23 -9.99
CA LEU A 299 -13.83 4.21 -8.73
C LEU A 299 -12.35 4.61 -8.92
N GLU A 300 -11.83 4.49 -10.14
CA GLU A 300 -10.48 4.88 -10.53
C GLU A 300 -9.36 4.28 -9.66
N TYR A 301 -9.55 3.06 -9.13
CA TYR A 301 -8.57 2.43 -8.26
C TYR A 301 -7.24 2.17 -8.98
N LEU A 302 -7.25 1.80 -10.27
CA LEU A 302 -5.99 1.62 -11.02
C LEU A 302 -5.17 2.91 -11.06
N SER A 303 -5.80 4.04 -11.35
CA SER A 303 -5.16 5.36 -11.34
C SER A 303 -4.59 5.71 -9.96
N LEU A 304 -5.35 5.42 -8.90
CA LEU A 304 -4.89 5.64 -7.52
C LEU A 304 -3.67 4.78 -7.17
N VAL A 305 -3.71 3.48 -7.51
CA VAL A 305 -2.60 2.55 -7.28
C VAL A 305 -1.34 3.03 -7.99
N LYS A 306 -1.45 3.40 -9.28
CA LYS A 306 -0.32 3.95 -10.03
C LYS A 306 0.29 5.17 -9.33
N ASN A 307 -0.52 6.14 -8.92
CA ASN A 307 -0.02 7.33 -8.20
C ASN A 307 0.67 6.98 -6.87
N LEU A 308 0.07 6.10 -6.06
CA LEU A 308 0.67 5.67 -4.79
C LEU A 308 1.99 4.93 -5.01
N SER A 309 2.02 3.97 -5.94
CA SER A 309 3.20 3.19 -6.24
C SER A 309 4.34 4.05 -6.77
N HIS A 310 4.05 4.99 -7.67
CA HIS A 310 5.05 5.93 -8.17
C HIS A 310 5.54 6.86 -7.08
N LYS A 311 4.69 7.34 -6.17
CA LYS A 311 5.14 8.11 -4.99
C LYS A 311 6.08 7.30 -4.09
N GLY A 312 5.76 6.02 -3.88
CA GLY A 312 6.52 5.10 -3.03
C GLY A 312 7.62 4.30 -3.73
N LYS A 313 7.82 4.49 -5.04
CA LYS A 313 8.81 3.82 -5.88
C LYS A 313 8.79 2.28 -5.74
N HIS A 314 7.60 1.69 -5.72
CA HIS A 314 7.40 0.24 -5.63
C HIS A 314 6.50 -0.28 -6.75
N ASN A 315 6.37 -1.61 -6.86
CA ASN A 315 5.51 -2.25 -7.86
C ASN A 315 4.02 -2.06 -7.52
N TYR A 316 3.13 -2.17 -8.49
CA TYR A 316 1.70 -1.85 -8.32
C TYR A 316 0.99 -2.82 -7.37
N SER A 317 1.29 -4.12 -7.49
CA SER A 317 0.78 -5.19 -6.62
C SER A 317 1.13 -5.02 -5.14
N GLU A 318 2.06 -4.13 -4.80
CA GLU A 318 2.54 -3.93 -3.42
C GLU A 318 1.82 -2.81 -2.66
N VAL A 319 0.88 -2.11 -3.31
CA VAL A 319 0.12 -0.99 -2.74
C VAL A 319 -0.61 -1.36 -1.44
N TYR A 320 -0.88 -2.66 -1.21
CA TYR A 320 -1.49 -3.16 0.03
C TYR A 320 -0.62 -2.90 1.27
N ALA A 321 0.71 -2.89 1.11
CA ALA A 321 1.66 -2.63 2.19
C ALA A 321 1.99 -1.13 2.29
N ASN A 322 1.18 -0.37 3.04
CA ASN A 322 1.39 1.08 3.22
C ASN A 322 2.83 1.44 3.64
N THR A 323 3.48 0.59 4.45
CA THR A 323 4.88 0.81 4.87
C THR A 323 5.86 0.84 3.71
N LYS A 324 5.64 0.08 2.63
CA LYS A 324 6.48 0.12 1.42
C LYS A 324 6.34 1.46 0.72
N THR A 325 5.10 1.95 0.57
CA THR A 325 4.84 3.26 -0.03
C THR A 325 5.49 4.39 0.77
N GLN A 326 5.31 4.38 2.09
CA GLN A 326 5.88 5.38 2.98
C GLN A 326 7.42 5.31 3.01
N ASP A 327 8.00 4.10 3.09
CA ASP A 327 9.46 3.91 3.15
C ASP A 327 10.13 4.44 1.88
N GLY A 328 9.62 4.08 0.70
CA GLY A 328 10.19 4.55 -0.57
C GLY A 328 10.01 6.04 -0.80
N ALA A 329 8.85 6.62 -0.45
CA ALA A 329 8.61 8.05 -0.62
C ALA A 329 9.52 8.91 0.28
N ILE A 330 9.68 8.53 1.55
CA ILE A 330 10.58 9.22 2.48
C ILE A 330 12.04 9.00 2.09
N SER A 331 12.42 7.78 1.68
CA SER A 331 13.79 7.48 1.25
C SER A 331 14.18 8.28 0.01
N ALA A 332 13.31 8.37 -0.98
CA ALA A 332 13.51 9.22 -2.17
C ALA A 332 13.71 10.70 -1.81
N TYR A 333 12.91 11.20 -0.86
CA TYR A 333 13.07 12.57 -0.36
C TYR A 333 14.43 12.77 0.34
N LEU A 334 14.82 11.87 1.25
CA LEU A 334 16.09 11.98 1.96
C LEU A 334 17.28 11.97 1.00
N LEU A 335 17.27 11.07 0.00
CA LEU A 335 18.32 11.03 -1.02
C LEU A 335 18.37 12.33 -1.84
N SER A 336 17.22 12.95 -2.15
CA SER A 336 17.18 14.27 -2.83
C SER A 336 17.78 15.41 -2.00
N LYS A 337 17.95 15.19 -0.69
CA LYS A 337 18.62 16.09 0.26
C LYS A 337 20.04 15.66 0.61
N ASN A 338 20.60 14.68 -0.10
CA ASN A 338 21.90 14.06 0.18
C ASN A 338 21.99 13.44 1.59
N ILE A 339 20.85 13.01 2.16
CA ILE A 339 20.77 12.31 3.44
C ILE A 339 20.51 10.84 3.16
N ILE A 340 21.32 9.96 3.76
CA ILE A 340 21.15 8.52 3.59
C ILE A 340 20.06 7.99 4.53
N PRO A 341 19.07 7.24 4.02
CA PRO A 341 18.09 6.56 4.86
C PRO A 341 18.74 5.60 5.87
N PRO A 342 18.28 5.57 7.13
CA PRO A 342 18.83 4.67 8.14
C PRO A 342 18.49 3.21 7.82
N ALA A 343 19.11 2.22 8.44
CA ALA A 343 18.60 0.84 8.39
C ALA A 343 17.28 0.68 9.16
N LYS A 344 16.49 -0.35 8.81
CA LYS A 344 15.36 -0.82 9.62
C LYS A 344 15.88 -1.38 10.93
N ASP A 345 15.03 -1.32 11.96
CA ASP A 345 15.37 -1.92 13.26
C ASP A 345 15.43 -3.45 13.10
N ARG A 346 16.56 -4.05 13.50
CA ARG A 346 16.75 -5.50 13.46
C ARG A 346 15.93 -6.22 14.52
N ASN A 347 15.73 -5.56 15.66
CA ASN A 347 15.01 -6.08 16.81
C ASN A 347 13.88 -5.10 17.17
N PRO A 348 12.89 -4.93 16.26
CA PRO A 348 11.82 -4.00 16.47
C PRO A 348 11.03 -4.40 17.72
N LEU A 349 10.68 -3.40 18.53
CA LEU A 349 9.77 -3.61 19.64
C LEU A 349 8.41 -4.04 19.08
N SER A 350 7.90 -5.16 19.58
CA SER A 350 6.56 -5.66 19.26
C SER A 350 5.73 -5.67 20.53
N LYS A 351 4.51 -5.15 20.44
CA LYS A 351 3.55 -5.12 21.53
C LYS A 351 2.21 -5.61 20.98
N LYS A 352 1.62 -6.63 21.60
CA LYS A 352 0.36 -7.23 21.14
C LYS A 352 -0.81 -6.25 21.23
N ASN A 353 -0.85 -5.45 22.30
CA ASN A 353 -1.87 -4.43 22.53
C ASN A 353 -1.16 -3.12 22.86
N TYR A 354 -1.39 -2.07 22.07
CA TYR A 354 -0.95 -0.71 22.37
C TYR A 354 -2.16 0.23 22.35
N ALA A 355 -2.04 1.40 22.97
CA ALA A 355 -3.15 2.32 23.09
C ALA A 355 -3.61 2.85 21.72
N GLY A 356 -4.90 2.72 21.41
CA GLY A 356 -5.55 3.28 20.23
C GLY A 356 -6.20 4.64 20.51
N GLY A 357 -7.29 4.96 19.79
CA GLY A 357 -8.12 6.12 20.09
C GLY A 357 -8.85 5.99 21.43
N TYR A 358 -9.22 7.12 22.03
CA TYR A 358 -10.05 7.16 23.24
C TYR A 358 -11.52 7.21 22.86
N LEU A 359 -12.35 6.40 23.51
CA LEU A 359 -13.81 6.41 23.33
C LEU A 359 -14.47 6.84 24.64
N PHE A 360 -15.25 7.92 24.58
CA PHE A 360 -16.20 8.22 25.64
C PHE A 360 -17.38 7.27 25.51
N CYS A 361 -17.78 6.62 26.62
CA CYS A 361 -19.04 5.90 26.65
C CYS A 361 -20.19 6.91 26.70
N PRO A 362 -20.97 7.08 25.61
CA PRO A 362 -22.08 8.01 25.62
C PRO A 362 -23.18 7.48 26.55
N LYS A 363 -23.92 8.39 27.19
CA LYS A 363 -25.16 8.00 27.88
C LYS A 363 -26.24 7.75 26.83
N ALA A 364 -26.87 6.58 26.86
CA ALA A 364 -27.96 6.26 25.94
C ALA A 364 -29.14 7.23 26.16
N GLY A 365 -29.66 7.79 25.07
CA GLY A 365 -30.75 8.77 25.12
C GLY A 365 -30.96 9.48 23.78
N ILE A 366 -32.03 10.25 23.69
CA ILE A 366 -32.32 11.10 22.53
C ILE A 366 -31.70 12.48 22.78
N TYR A 367 -30.82 12.90 21.88
CA TYR A 367 -30.18 14.22 21.89
C TYR A 367 -30.77 15.07 20.76
N ASN A 368 -31.60 16.05 21.12
CA ASN A 368 -32.35 16.86 20.13
C ASN A 368 -31.47 17.88 19.39
N TYR A 369 -30.37 18.33 20.00
CA TYR A 369 -29.45 19.32 19.44
C TYR A 369 -28.01 18.85 19.62
N VAL A 370 -27.35 18.51 18.51
CA VAL A 370 -25.99 17.97 18.50
C VAL A 370 -25.13 18.82 17.57
N PHE A 371 -23.95 19.20 18.07
CA PHE A 371 -22.91 19.85 17.28
C PHE A 371 -21.70 18.93 17.20
N ASP A 372 -21.08 18.87 16.03
CA ASP A 372 -19.86 18.12 15.78
C ASP A 372 -18.67 19.08 15.67
N LEU A 373 -17.58 18.73 16.37
CA LEU A 373 -16.31 19.44 16.35
C LEU A 373 -15.20 18.43 16.09
N ASP A 374 -14.57 18.51 14.92
CA ASP A 374 -13.51 17.60 14.50
C ASP A 374 -12.15 18.32 14.42
N LEU A 375 -11.11 17.63 14.92
CA LEU A 375 -9.74 18.12 14.83
C LEU A 375 -9.15 17.73 13.48
N THR A 376 -8.83 18.73 12.66
CA THR A 376 -8.25 18.51 11.34
C THR A 376 -6.92 17.73 11.45
N SER A 377 -6.92 16.50 10.94
CA SER A 377 -5.73 15.64 10.86
C SER A 377 -4.99 15.51 12.20
N LEU A 378 -5.72 15.13 13.26
CA LEU A 378 -5.21 15.02 14.64
C LEU A 378 -3.80 14.39 14.75
N TYR A 379 -3.62 13.15 14.27
CA TYR A 379 -2.35 12.44 14.42
C TYR A 379 -1.17 13.08 13.66
N PRO A 380 -1.29 13.45 12.37
CA PRO A 380 -0.28 14.26 11.71
C PRO A 380 0.06 15.56 12.46
N SER A 381 -0.94 16.26 13.00
CA SER A 381 -0.74 17.49 13.77
C SER A 381 0.04 17.23 15.07
N ILE A 382 -0.22 16.12 15.76
CA ILE A 382 0.54 15.70 16.95
C ILE A 382 2.00 15.41 16.58
N ILE A 383 2.25 14.66 15.49
CA ILE A 383 3.61 14.34 15.04
C ILE A 383 4.41 15.62 14.83
N MET A 384 3.84 16.59 14.10
CA MET A 384 4.49 17.87 13.81
C MET A 384 4.66 18.76 15.06
N THR A 385 3.66 18.81 15.93
CA THR A 385 3.68 19.68 17.13
C THR A 385 4.68 19.18 18.16
N VAL A 386 4.71 17.87 18.40
CA VAL A 386 5.59 17.24 19.39
C VAL A 386 6.98 16.94 18.80
N ASN A 387 7.16 17.11 17.49
CA ASN A 387 8.37 16.78 16.72
C ASN A 387 8.76 15.29 16.79
N ILE A 388 7.76 14.41 16.64
CA ILE A 388 7.92 12.97 16.80
C ILE A 388 8.75 12.40 15.65
N GLY A 389 9.82 11.69 15.98
CA GLY A 389 10.72 10.99 15.05
C GLY A 389 11.68 10.09 15.81
N LYS A 390 12.23 9.06 15.15
CA LYS A 390 13.18 8.14 15.80
C LYS A 390 14.48 8.86 16.13
N GLU A 391 14.86 9.74 15.22
CA GLU A 391 16.08 10.51 15.21
C GLU A 391 15.99 11.77 16.10
N THR A 392 14.78 12.18 16.50
CA THR A 392 14.56 13.26 17.49
C THR A 392 14.22 12.73 18.88
N MET A 393 13.83 11.46 19.03
CA MET A 393 13.57 10.85 20.34
C MET A 393 14.82 10.91 21.23
N VAL A 394 14.67 11.31 22.49
CA VAL A 394 15.77 11.44 23.47
C VAL A 394 15.68 10.36 24.54
N GLY A 395 14.46 10.06 24.99
CA GLY A 395 14.16 9.06 26.01
C GLY A 395 12.67 9.10 26.37
N ARG A 396 12.27 8.28 27.33
CA ARG A 396 10.89 8.21 27.80
C ARG A 396 10.78 7.90 29.29
N ILE A 397 9.72 8.38 29.90
CA ILE A 397 9.28 7.93 31.23
C ILE A 397 8.66 6.54 31.09
N ILE A 398 9.00 5.63 32.00
CA ILE A 398 8.41 4.31 32.12
C ILE A 398 7.41 4.33 33.27
N ASP A 399 6.14 4.15 32.93
CA ASP A 399 5.04 4.05 33.89
C ASP A 399 4.52 2.60 33.93
N ALA A 400 3.96 2.21 35.08
CA ALA A 400 3.32 0.90 35.23
C ALA A 400 2.01 0.82 34.45
N ASP A 401 1.29 1.95 34.33
CA ASP A 401 0.16 2.12 33.42
C ASP A 401 0.68 2.56 32.05
N ASP A 402 0.70 1.61 31.11
CA ASP A 402 1.14 1.84 29.74
C ASP A 402 0.17 2.71 28.91
N ARG A 403 -0.95 3.13 29.50
CA ARG A 403 -1.93 4.06 28.93
C ARG A 403 -1.92 5.43 29.62
N ASN A 404 -1.01 5.66 30.57
CA ASN A 404 -0.92 6.93 31.25
C ASN A 404 -0.61 8.06 30.24
N ASN A 405 -1.53 9.02 30.13
CA ASN A 405 -1.43 10.21 29.27
C ASN A 405 -1.32 11.52 30.09
N ARG A 406 -0.85 11.41 31.33
CA ARG A 406 -0.69 12.48 32.33
C ARG A 406 0.78 12.64 32.75
N LEU A 407 1.67 12.56 31.76
CA LEU A 407 3.12 12.67 31.91
C LEU A 407 3.73 13.78 31.05
N GLY A 408 2.90 14.70 30.54
CA GLY A 408 3.40 15.88 29.85
C GLY A 408 4.07 16.87 30.81
N LEU A 409 4.77 17.87 30.27
CA LEU A 409 5.54 18.83 31.08
C LEU A 409 4.69 19.52 32.15
N ASN A 410 3.46 19.91 31.81
CA ASN A 410 2.54 20.55 32.76
C ASN A 410 2.14 19.60 33.88
N ASP A 411 1.97 18.30 33.60
CA ASP A 411 1.65 17.32 34.63
C ASP A 411 2.85 17.12 35.56
N LEU A 412 4.06 17.00 35.01
CA LEU A 412 5.31 16.86 35.79
C LEU A 412 5.55 18.04 36.72
N LYS A 413 5.26 19.28 36.29
CA LYS A 413 5.38 20.49 37.11
C LYS A 413 4.45 20.51 38.33
N THR A 414 3.38 19.72 38.31
CA THR A 414 2.43 19.61 39.43
C THR A 414 2.74 18.46 40.39
N ARG A 415 3.69 17.58 40.05
CA ARG A 415 4.12 16.46 40.90
C ARG A 415 5.09 16.91 41.98
N ASP A 416 5.35 16.02 42.95
CA ASP A 416 6.40 16.21 43.94
C ASP A 416 7.78 16.12 43.24
N TYR A 417 8.61 17.16 43.40
CA TYR A 417 9.91 17.23 42.74
C TYR A 417 10.93 16.23 43.30
N ALA A 418 10.68 15.69 44.50
CA ALA A 418 11.46 14.62 45.11
C ALA A 418 11.01 13.21 44.69
N GLU A 419 9.88 13.08 43.99
CA GLU A 419 9.43 11.81 43.42
C GLU A 419 10.46 11.30 42.39
N GLU A 420 10.78 10.01 42.43
CA GLU A 420 11.64 9.37 41.44
C GLU A 420 10.80 8.64 40.37
N LEU A 421 11.04 8.98 39.11
CA LEU A 421 10.47 8.27 37.96
C LEU A 421 11.54 7.43 37.27
N ILE A 422 11.11 6.30 36.69
CA ILE A 422 11.98 5.48 35.84
C ILE A 422 12.03 6.14 34.46
N VAL A 423 13.23 6.41 33.97
CA VAL A 423 13.46 6.97 32.64
C VAL A 423 14.32 6.01 31.83
N GLU A 424 13.91 5.75 30.59
CA GLU A 424 14.61 4.93 29.61
C GLU A 424 15.21 5.80 28.50
N ASN A 425 16.49 5.62 28.20
CA ASN A 425 17.13 6.31 27.08
C ASN A 425 16.99 5.53 25.75
N ASN A 426 17.45 6.13 24.64
CA ASN A 426 17.41 5.50 23.32
C ASN A 426 18.17 4.16 23.20
N LYS A 427 19.09 3.87 24.12
CA LYS A 427 19.80 2.58 24.20
C LYS A 427 19.06 1.57 25.09
N ARG A 428 17.80 1.85 25.45
CA ARG A 428 16.95 1.04 26.33
C ARG A 428 17.54 0.83 27.73
N LYS A 429 18.42 1.73 28.18
CA LYS A 429 18.94 1.70 29.55
C LYS A 429 18.04 2.53 30.45
N GLN A 430 17.63 1.94 31.56
CA GLN A 430 16.73 2.55 32.52
C GLN A 430 17.50 3.07 33.74
N THR A 431 17.03 4.19 34.29
CA THR A 431 17.54 4.76 35.53
C THR A 431 16.45 5.52 36.26
N LYS A 432 16.62 5.76 37.55
CA LYS A 432 15.70 6.59 38.34
C LYS A 432 16.14 8.05 38.28
N VAL A 433 15.19 8.94 38.08
CA VAL A 433 15.42 10.38 37.98
C VAL A 433 14.37 11.11 38.81
N ASN A 434 14.82 12.01 39.69
CA ASN A 434 13.93 12.92 40.40
C ASN A 434 13.14 13.80 39.43
N VAL A 435 11.83 13.98 39.65
CA VAL A 435 10.95 14.81 38.82
C VAL A 435 11.53 16.22 38.63
N GLY A 436 12.02 16.86 39.69
CA GLY A 436 12.61 18.21 39.58
C GLY A 436 13.88 18.28 38.72
N ARG A 437 14.63 17.17 38.60
CA ARG A 437 15.75 17.08 37.65
C ARG A 437 15.25 16.86 36.23
N LEU A 438 14.20 16.06 36.06
CA LEU A 438 13.60 15.80 34.76
C LEU A 438 12.97 17.06 34.14
N VAL A 439 12.21 17.82 34.93
CA VAL A 439 11.62 19.11 34.51
C VAL A 439 12.71 20.08 34.05
N ARG A 440 13.76 20.28 34.86
CA ARG A 440 14.91 21.12 34.46
C ARG A 440 15.57 20.66 33.18
N MET A 441 15.81 19.34 33.04
CA MET A 441 16.40 18.79 31.82
C MET A 441 15.54 19.08 30.59
N ILE A 442 14.21 18.93 30.69
CA ILE A 442 13.28 19.22 29.59
C ILE A 442 13.33 20.71 29.23
N GLU A 443 13.27 21.60 30.22
CA GLU A 443 13.25 23.06 29.98
C GLU A 443 14.59 23.60 29.48
N GLU A 444 15.71 23.23 30.11
CA GLU A 444 17.06 23.71 29.76
C GLU A 444 17.51 23.24 28.37
N ASN A 445 17.04 22.07 27.92
CA ASN A 445 17.35 21.53 26.59
C ASN A 445 16.21 21.78 25.58
N GLU A 446 15.20 22.57 25.97
CA GLU A 446 14.03 22.93 25.15
C GLU A 446 13.31 21.71 24.54
N LEU A 447 13.28 20.58 25.26
CA LEU A 447 12.69 19.34 24.75
C LEU A 447 11.16 19.45 24.66
N SER A 448 10.62 18.84 23.61
CA SER A 448 9.20 18.55 23.51
C SER A 448 8.90 17.24 24.23
N ILE A 449 7.71 17.10 24.83
CA ILE A 449 7.29 15.88 25.53
C ILE A 449 5.85 15.52 25.17
N SER A 450 5.62 14.25 24.82
CA SER A 450 4.28 13.70 24.58
C SER A 450 3.52 13.47 25.88
N ALA A 451 2.20 13.28 25.78
CA ALA A 451 1.35 13.09 26.96
C ALA A 451 1.71 11.85 27.81
N ASN A 452 2.36 10.84 27.22
CA ASN A 452 2.85 9.64 27.90
C ASN A 452 4.34 9.72 28.28
N GLY A 453 4.95 10.90 28.25
CA GLY A 453 6.28 11.13 28.78
C GLY A 453 7.44 10.75 27.85
N VAL A 454 7.22 10.64 26.54
CA VAL A 454 8.30 10.48 25.55
C VAL A 454 8.84 11.85 25.18
N MET A 455 10.16 12.03 25.28
CA MET A 455 10.84 13.29 25.06
C MET A 455 11.51 13.32 23.68
N PHE A 456 11.40 14.46 23.00
CA PHE A 456 11.93 14.71 21.67
C PHE A 456 12.74 16.01 21.64
N ALA A 457 13.90 15.96 20.98
CA ALA A 457 14.71 17.13 20.70
C ALA A 457 13.99 18.07 19.73
N THR A 458 14.18 19.37 19.91
CA THR A 458 13.57 20.44 19.12
C THR A 458 14.60 21.26 18.34
N ASN A 459 15.89 21.04 18.59
CA ASN A 459 17.02 21.66 17.88
C ASN A 459 17.10 21.27 16.40
N ARG A 460 16.33 20.27 15.96
CA ARG A 460 16.14 19.91 14.56
C ARG A 460 14.73 19.35 14.35
N GLU A 461 14.20 19.54 13.15
CA GLU A 461 12.90 18.97 12.78
C GLU A 461 13.04 17.49 12.44
N SER A 462 12.07 16.68 12.87
CA SER A 462 12.02 15.26 12.55
C SER A 462 11.70 15.01 11.09
N VAL A 463 12.16 13.90 10.52
CA VAL A 463 11.86 13.48 9.14
C VAL A 463 10.37 13.28 8.95
N LEU A 464 9.67 12.75 9.96
CA LEU A 464 8.22 12.56 9.89
C LEU A 464 7.50 13.91 9.84
N SER A 465 7.90 14.87 10.67
CA SER A 465 7.34 16.23 10.67
C SER A 465 7.61 16.95 9.35
N THR A 466 8.86 16.88 8.88
CA THR A 466 9.31 17.47 7.60
C THR A 466 8.48 16.94 6.43
N ILE A 467 8.32 15.62 6.35
CA ILE A 467 7.58 14.96 5.28
C ILE A 467 6.09 15.28 5.35
N LEU A 468 5.49 15.27 6.54
CA LEU A 468 4.09 15.63 6.72
C LEU A 468 3.82 17.06 6.24
N LYS A 469 4.62 18.05 6.65
CA LYS A 469 4.49 19.45 6.19
C LYS A 469 4.56 19.52 4.67
N LYS A 470 5.59 18.92 4.06
CA LYS A 470 5.75 18.87 2.61
C LYS A 470 4.55 18.23 1.91
N TRP A 471 4.02 17.14 2.44
CA TRP A 471 2.87 16.46 1.85
C TRP A 471 1.56 17.22 2.04
N PHE A 472 1.39 17.95 3.14
CA PHE A 472 0.28 18.90 3.32
C PHE A 472 0.35 20.01 2.27
N ASP A 473 1.52 20.62 2.06
CA ASP A 473 1.71 21.68 1.07
C ASP A 473 1.45 21.18 -0.36
N GLU A 474 1.97 20.00 -0.70
CA GLU A 474 1.69 19.34 -1.99
C GLU A 474 0.19 19.10 -2.17
N ARG A 475 -0.50 18.62 -1.13
CA ARG A 475 -1.94 18.42 -1.18
C ARG A 475 -2.71 19.72 -1.39
N VAL A 476 -2.33 20.80 -0.70
CA VAL A 476 -2.94 22.13 -0.87
C VAL A 476 -2.74 22.63 -2.29
N LYS A 477 -1.50 22.51 -2.82
CA LYS A 477 -1.17 22.86 -4.21
C LYS A 477 -2.07 22.10 -5.20
N TYR A 478 -2.18 20.78 -5.07
CA TYR A 478 -3.02 19.96 -5.96
C TYR A 478 -4.50 20.29 -5.82
N LYS A 479 -5.00 20.52 -4.60
CA LYS A 479 -6.40 20.91 -4.37
C LYS A 479 -6.74 22.26 -5.01
N ASN A 480 -5.82 23.23 -4.95
CA ASN A 480 -6.00 24.53 -5.59
C ASN A 480 -5.95 24.43 -7.12
N ALA A 481 -5.02 23.63 -7.67
CA ALA A 481 -4.94 23.36 -9.09
C ALA A 481 -6.20 22.64 -9.63
N MET A 482 -6.70 21.65 -8.90
CA MET A 482 -7.96 20.95 -9.16
C MET A 482 -9.13 21.94 -9.27
N LYS A 483 -9.30 22.81 -8.26
CA LYS A 483 -10.37 23.83 -8.27
C LYS A 483 -10.25 24.77 -9.46
N LYS A 484 -9.03 25.20 -9.80
CA LYS A 484 -8.79 26.08 -10.95
C LYS A 484 -9.16 25.41 -12.27
N ALA A 485 -8.77 24.16 -12.47
CA ALA A 485 -9.06 23.38 -13.68
C ALA A 485 -10.57 23.15 -13.87
N TYR A 486 -11.29 22.75 -12.81
CA TYR A 486 -12.75 22.62 -12.90
C TYR A 486 -13.44 23.95 -13.17
N LYS A 487 -12.96 25.06 -12.57
CA LYS A 487 -13.51 26.40 -12.83
C LYS A 487 -13.28 26.87 -14.27
N SER A 488 -12.19 26.44 -14.92
CA SER A 488 -11.94 26.74 -16.34
C SER A 488 -12.65 25.78 -17.31
N GLY A 489 -13.40 24.79 -16.81
CA GLY A 489 -14.10 23.80 -17.63
C GLY A 489 -13.23 22.62 -18.09
N ASP A 490 -11.96 22.57 -17.69
CA ASP A 490 -11.04 21.48 -18.02
C ASP A 490 -11.24 20.32 -17.03
N LYS A 491 -12.16 19.41 -17.41
CA LYS A 491 -12.55 18.27 -16.58
C LYS A 491 -11.44 17.24 -16.42
N GLU A 492 -10.63 17.02 -17.46
CA GLU A 492 -9.56 16.03 -17.48
C GLU A 492 -8.42 16.46 -16.54
N LEU A 493 -7.98 17.71 -16.67
CA LEU A 493 -6.98 18.26 -15.77
C LEU A 493 -7.50 18.35 -14.33
N GLY A 494 -8.79 18.66 -14.17
CA GLY A 494 -9.48 18.62 -12.87
C GLY A 494 -9.41 17.23 -12.22
N ALA A 495 -9.73 16.18 -12.97
CA ALA A 495 -9.66 14.79 -12.50
C ALA A 495 -8.22 14.36 -12.17
N ALA A 496 -7.25 14.73 -12.99
CA ALA A 496 -5.84 14.46 -12.73
C ALA A 496 -5.36 15.08 -11.40
N PHE A 497 -5.70 16.35 -11.13
CA PHE A 497 -5.36 16.97 -9.85
C PHE A 497 -6.20 16.47 -8.67
N HIS A 498 -7.45 16.05 -8.93
CA HIS A 498 -8.26 15.35 -7.93
C HIS A 498 -7.55 14.07 -7.46
N MET A 499 -7.03 13.27 -8.40
CA MET A 499 -6.28 12.07 -8.10
C MET A 499 -5.01 12.40 -7.29
N LYS A 500 -4.21 13.38 -7.73
CA LYS A 500 -2.99 13.80 -7.00
C LYS A 500 -3.28 14.26 -5.56
N GLN A 501 -4.31 15.08 -5.33
CA GLN A 501 -4.66 15.48 -3.94
C GLN A 501 -5.21 14.32 -3.11
N TYR A 502 -5.89 13.36 -3.75
CA TYR A 502 -6.45 12.19 -3.07
C TYR A 502 -5.35 11.21 -2.66
N THR A 503 -4.37 10.97 -3.52
CA THR A 503 -3.13 10.25 -3.19
C THR A 503 -2.45 10.85 -1.96
N MET A 504 -2.30 12.18 -1.92
CA MET A 504 -1.72 12.84 -0.74
C MET A 504 -2.56 12.67 0.52
N LYS A 505 -3.89 12.72 0.42
CA LYS A 505 -4.79 12.46 1.57
C LYS A 505 -4.55 11.06 2.15
N ILE A 506 -4.42 10.05 1.29
CA ILE A 506 -4.18 8.66 1.72
C ILE A 506 -2.80 8.51 2.37
N LEU A 507 -1.76 9.15 1.83
CA LEU A 507 -0.41 9.10 2.43
C LEU A 507 -0.35 9.78 3.80
N LEU A 508 -0.96 10.96 3.93
CA LEU A 508 -1.04 11.67 5.21
C LEU A 508 -1.76 10.83 6.28
N ASN A 509 -2.88 10.22 5.92
CA ASN A 509 -3.68 9.41 6.83
C ASN A 509 -3.02 8.06 7.18
N SER A 510 -2.24 7.48 6.27
CA SER A 510 -1.61 6.17 6.49
C SER A 510 -0.24 6.23 7.18
N LEU A 511 0.41 7.40 7.23
CA LEU A 511 1.75 7.53 7.82
C LEU A 511 1.76 7.18 9.30
N TYR A 512 0.77 7.64 10.09
CA TYR A 512 0.72 7.31 11.52
C TYR A 512 0.61 5.79 11.71
N GLY A 513 -0.26 5.11 10.94
CA GLY A 513 -0.47 3.68 11.05
C GLY A 513 0.80 2.90 10.69
N ALA A 514 1.61 3.42 9.77
CA ALA A 514 2.91 2.85 9.46
C ALA A 514 3.90 2.95 10.63
N THR A 515 3.81 3.99 11.49
CA THR A 515 4.72 4.14 12.64
C THR A 515 4.64 3.00 13.65
N ALA A 516 3.48 2.35 13.77
CA ALA A 516 3.27 1.21 14.67
C ALA A 516 3.95 -0.07 14.18
N LEU A 517 4.31 -0.16 12.90
CA LEU A 517 4.80 -1.38 12.28
C LEU A 517 6.33 -1.46 12.35
N GLY A 518 6.86 -2.53 12.95
CA GLY A 518 8.30 -2.76 13.05
C GLY A 518 9.02 -2.89 11.70
N SER A 519 8.28 -3.18 10.62
CA SER A 519 8.80 -3.23 9.26
C SER A 519 9.04 -1.85 8.64
N PHE A 520 8.50 -0.78 9.24
CA PHE A 520 8.67 0.58 8.76
C PHE A 520 9.96 1.21 9.31
N ARG A 521 10.85 1.62 8.41
CA ARG A 521 12.18 2.17 8.71
C ARG A 521 12.13 3.35 9.69
N TYR A 522 11.17 4.24 9.48
CA TYR A 522 11.00 5.49 10.23
C TYR A 522 10.00 5.36 11.41
N GLY A 523 9.48 4.16 11.67
CA GLY A 523 8.52 3.87 12.74
C GLY A 523 9.10 3.08 13.90
N ASN A 524 8.45 3.16 15.05
CA ASN A 524 8.47 2.15 16.12
C ASN A 524 7.22 2.31 17.01
N VAL A 525 6.93 1.29 17.83
CA VAL A 525 5.76 1.31 18.71
C VAL A 525 5.76 2.46 19.72
N ILE A 526 6.93 2.92 20.18
CA ILE A 526 7.06 4.04 21.13
C ILE A 526 6.54 5.34 20.51
N LEU A 527 6.91 5.61 19.25
CA LEU A 527 6.41 6.76 18.50
C LEU A 527 4.90 6.66 18.30
N SER A 528 4.39 5.48 17.95
CA SER A 528 2.96 5.25 17.78
C SER A 528 2.18 5.51 19.07
N GLU A 529 2.67 5.04 20.23
CA GLU A 529 2.05 5.29 21.53
C GLU A 529 2.11 6.76 21.93
N ALA A 530 3.22 7.44 21.65
CA ALA A 530 3.34 8.87 21.87
C ALA A 530 2.29 9.67 21.09
N ILE A 531 2.01 9.26 19.84
CA ILE A 531 0.96 9.85 19.01
C ILE A 531 -0.43 9.58 19.60
N THR A 532 -0.75 8.31 19.86
CA THR A 532 -2.12 7.92 20.25
C THR A 532 -2.48 8.43 21.63
N LEU A 533 -1.60 8.31 22.63
CA LEU A 533 -1.86 8.78 23.99
C LEU A 533 -1.93 10.31 24.09
N SER A 534 -1.16 11.03 23.27
CA SER A 534 -1.34 12.47 23.13
C SER A 534 -2.69 12.80 22.49
N GLY A 535 -3.13 12.01 21.50
CA GLY A 535 -4.48 12.13 20.93
C GLY A 535 -5.58 11.90 21.97
N GLN A 536 -5.45 10.87 22.80
CA GLN A 536 -6.39 10.62 23.90
C GLN A 536 -6.44 11.81 24.86
N ARG A 537 -5.28 12.35 25.24
CA ARG A 537 -5.21 13.53 26.13
C ARG A 537 -5.91 14.73 25.51
N ILE A 538 -5.63 15.03 24.24
CA ILE A 538 -6.25 16.16 23.53
C ILE A 538 -7.77 16.03 23.52
N ILE A 539 -8.30 14.84 23.21
CA ILE A 539 -9.76 14.61 23.19
C ILE A 539 -10.38 14.72 24.59
N GLN A 540 -9.71 14.22 25.62
CA GLN A 540 -10.15 14.35 27.01
C GLN A 540 -10.18 15.82 27.48
N GLU A 541 -9.12 16.57 27.22
CA GLU A 541 -9.05 18.00 27.59
C GLU A 541 -10.04 18.85 26.78
N SER A 542 -10.21 18.57 25.49
CA SER A 542 -11.17 19.28 24.65
C SER A 542 -12.60 19.09 25.15
N ALA A 543 -12.96 17.86 25.55
CA ALA A 543 -14.27 17.58 26.12
C ALA A 543 -14.46 18.26 27.50
N LEU A 544 -13.42 18.26 28.33
CA LEU A 544 -13.45 18.95 29.64
C LEU A 544 -13.63 20.45 29.47
N GLU A 545 -12.91 21.05 28.52
CA GLU A 545 -13.00 22.48 28.22
C GLU A 545 -14.36 22.85 27.62
N ALA A 546 -14.86 22.07 26.66
CA ALA A 546 -16.21 22.26 26.13
C ALA A 546 -17.27 22.21 27.25
N ASN A 547 -17.16 21.25 28.18
CA ASN A 547 -18.04 21.17 29.33
C ASN A 547 -17.93 22.41 30.23
N ARG A 548 -16.72 22.91 30.49
CA ARG A 548 -16.53 24.13 31.31
C ARG A 548 -17.18 25.35 30.67
N VAL A 549 -16.91 25.57 29.38
CA VAL A 549 -17.48 26.68 28.61
C VAL A 549 -19.01 26.58 28.60
N MET A 550 -19.56 25.44 28.21
CA MET A 550 -21.02 25.26 28.14
C MET A 550 -21.70 25.40 29.51
N ASN A 551 -21.10 24.88 30.59
CA ASN A 551 -21.67 25.07 31.94
C ASN A 551 -21.63 26.53 32.40
N LYS A 552 -20.66 27.32 31.93
CA LYS A 552 -20.59 28.76 32.21
C LYS A 552 -21.69 29.50 31.46
N GLU A 553 -21.84 29.24 30.16
CA GLU A 553 -22.84 29.89 29.30
C GLU A 553 -24.28 29.49 29.66
N ILE A 554 -24.53 28.25 30.09
CA ILE A 554 -25.88 27.81 30.51
C ILE A 554 -26.29 28.40 31.88
N LYS A 555 -25.30 28.75 32.72
CA LYS A 555 -25.56 29.35 34.04
C LYS A 555 -25.66 30.88 34.00
N ALA A 556 -25.21 31.51 32.92
CA ALA A 556 -25.36 32.94 32.65
C ALA A 556 -26.76 33.21 32.07
#